data_AF-A0A8J3AQW0-F1
#
_entry.id   AF-A0A8J3AQW0-F1
#
_cell.length_a   1.000
_cell.length_b   1.000
_cell.length_c   1.000
_cell.angle_alpha   90.00
_cell.angle_beta   90.00
_cell.angle_gamma   90.00
#
_symmetry.space_group_name_H-M   'P 1'
#
loop_
_entity.id
_entity.type
_entity.pdbx_description
1 polymer ?
#
loop_
_entity_poly.entity_id
_entity_poly.type
_entity_poly.pdbx_seq_one_letter_code
_entity_poly.pdbx_strand_id
1 'polypeptide(L)'
;MKTRDLWILLTYVLIQYSGFYGVRFLLNSSLYDGLDKEAAKIEAVGLWGCISFITGLLIILILLRGPISIGIKNLSSSFTLTILKWALIGYAVTMFTQIVCNLILILVFDLDKGSENTQNIIQIAKLNPAFIVIPSLIAPILEEIVFRRIIFKKLFERFPFIVSAGISSVIFAFMHGDLPFFLSYFLIGFIFCYLYKRTNSILVPILTHMFMNSFVVFQQIKLFHFIY
;
A
#
# COMPACT_ATOMS: atom_id res chain seq x y z
N MET A 1 16.18 6.09 16.85
CA MET A 1 15.46 6.42 15.60
C MET A 1 15.81 7.85 15.26
N LYS A 2 16.07 8.23 14.00
CA LYS A 2 16.32 9.65 13.70
C LYS A 2 15.01 10.42 13.87
N THR A 3 15.06 11.69 14.30
CA THR A 3 13.87 12.54 14.49
C THR A 3 12.99 12.58 13.23
N ARG A 4 13.61 12.63 12.04
CA ARG A 4 12.91 12.54 10.76
C ARG A 4 12.07 11.26 10.62
N ASP A 5 12.61 10.11 11.00
CA ASP A 5 11.90 8.83 10.80
C ASP A 5 10.67 8.76 11.72
N LEU A 6 10.73 9.39 12.90
CA LEU A 6 9.56 9.60 13.76
C LEU A 6 8.50 10.46 13.07
N TRP A 7 8.89 11.58 12.46
CA TRP A 7 7.95 12.43 11.72
C TRP A 7 7.30 11.71 10.55
N ILE A 8 8.03 10.84 9.83
CA ILE A 8 7.44 10.02 8.76
C ILE A 8 6.38 9.06 9.32
N LEU A 9 6.66 8.40 10.44
CA LEU A 9 5.69 7.51 11.10
C LEU A 9 4.45 8.29 11.57
N LEU A 10 4.65 9.45 12.18
CA LEU A 10 3.54 10.32 12.62
C LEU A 10 2.70 10.78 11.42
N THR A 11 3.32 11.22 10.33
CA THR A 11 2.61 11.57 9.10
C THR A 11 1.80 10.39 8.58
N TYR A 12 2.38 9.19 8.54
CA TYR A 12 1.67 8.00 8.07
C TYR A 12 0.47 7.62 8.96
N VAL A 13 0.62 7.70 10.28
CA VAL A 13 -0.50 7.48 11.21
C VAL A 13 -1.58 8.55 11.01
N LEU A 14 -1.19 9.82 10.89
CA LEU A 14 -2.14 10.92 10.69
C LEU A 14 -2.94 10.75 9.39
N ILE A 15 -2.31 10.36 8.28
CA ILE A 15 -3.07 10.18 7.03
C ILE A 15 -4.06 9.02 7.08
N GLN A 16 -3.77 7.96 7.85
CA GLN A 16 -4.65 6.80 8.02
C GLN A 16 -5.90 7.15 8.84
N TYR A 17 -5.75 7.99 9.88
CA TYR A 17 -6.85 8.32 10.80
C TYR A 17 -7.50 9.69 10.55
N SER A 18 -6.94 10.52 9.66
CA SER A 18 -7.50 11.84 9.33
C SER A 18 -8.91 11.76 8.76
N GLY A 19 -9.26 10.64 8.11
CA GLY A 19 -10.59 10.41 7.53
C GLY A 19 -11.73 10.53 8.54
N PHE A 20 -11.48 10.26 9.83
CA PHE A 20 -12.49 10.41 10.87
C PHE A 20 -13.05 11.83 10.96
N TYR A 21 -12.19 12.84 10.74
CA TYR A 21 -12.56 14.25 10.77
C TYR A 21 -12.80 14.81 9.37
N GLY A 22 -11.92 14.48 8.43
CA GLY A 22 -11.95 15.07 7.10
C GLY A 22 -13.14 14.67 6.24
N VAL A 23 -13.60 13.42 6.35
CA VAL A 23 -14.81 12.98 5.65
C VAL A 23 -16.04 13.72 6.19
N ARG A 24 -16.14 13.93 7.50
CA ARG A 24 -17.23 14.71 8.12
C ARG A 24 -17.18 16.17 7.70
N PHE A 25 -15.99 16.75 7.62
CA PHE A 25 -15.80 18.11 7.13
C PHE A 25 -16.30 18.27 5.69
N LEU A 26 -15.94 17.33 4.80
CA LEU A 26 -16.41 17.31 3.42
C LEU A 26 -17.93 17.14 3.33
N LEU A 27 -18.52 16.23 4.11
CA LEU A 27 -19.97 16.00 4.13
C LEU A 27 -20.78 17.20 4.65
N ASN A 28 -20.18 18.08 5.46
CA ASN A 28 -20.81 19.30 5.95
C ASN A 28 -20.68 20.48 4.96
N SER A 29 -20.03 20.27 3.83
CA SER A 29 -19.95 21.26 2.74
C SER A 29 -21.08 21.06 1.73
N SER A 30 -21.33 22.07 0.89
CA SER A 30 -22.30 21.99 -0.20
C SER A 30 -21.82 21.16 -1.41
N LEU A 31 -20.66 20.49 -1.31
CA LEU A 31 -20.07 19.73 -2.43
C LEU A 31 -20.89 18.51 -2.84
N TYR A 32 -21.73 17.99 -1.95
CA TYR A 32 -22.51 16.76 -2.16
C TYR A 32 -24.02 17.01 -2.13
N ASP A 33 -24.44 18.27 -2.24
CA ASP A 33 -25.85 18.63 -2.29
C ASP A 33 -26.51 17.95 -3.51
N GLY A 34 -27.58 17.19 -3.26
CA GLY A 34 -28.32 16.46 -4.30
C GLY A 34 -27.89 15.00 -4.51
N LEU A 35 -26.81 14.54 -3.86
CA LEU A 35 -26.49 13.11 -3.78
C LEU A 35 -27.28 12.43 -2.65
N ASP A 36 -27.57 11.14 -2.81
CA ASP A 36 -28.03 10.35 -1.68
C ASP A 36 -26.92 10.20 -0.62
N LYS A 37 -27.32 9.91 0.62
CA LYS A 37 -26.39 9.89 1.77
C LYS A 37 -25.26 8.86 1.62
N GLU A 38 -25.51 7.75 0.93
CA GLU A 38 -24.52 6.69 0.76
C GLU A 38 -23.49 7.07 -0.30
N ALA A 39 -23.95 7.54 -1.46
CA ALA A 39 -23.07 8.05 -2.51
C ALA A 39 -22.22 9.23 -2.03
N ALA A 40 -22.83 10.20 -1.32
CA ALA A 40 -22.12 11.34 -0.74
C ALA A 40 -20.99 10.89 0.20
N LYS A 41 -21.25 9.89 1.05
CA LYS A 41 -20.26 9.34 1.98
C LYS A 41 -19.11 8.66 1.23
N ILE A 42 -19.39 7.83 0.24
CA ILE A 42 -18.37 7.11 -0.54
C ILE A 42 -17.50 8.11 -1.32
N GLU A 43 -18.11 9.11 -1.96
CA GLU A 43 -17.37 10.16 -2.66
C GLU A 43 -16.50 11.00 -1.71
N ALA A 44 -17.03 11.38 -0.54
CA ALA A 44 -16.26 12.10 0.47
C ALA A 44 -15.08 11.29 1.00
N VAL A 45 -15.23 9.98 1.18
CA VAL A 45 -14.12 9.06 1.51
C VAL A 45 -13.07 9.06 0.41
N GLY A 46 -13.49 8.95 -0.86
CA GLY A 46 -12.58 8.97 -2.01
C GLY A 46 -11.81 10.28 -2.13
N LEU A 47 -12.50 11.42 -2.06
CA LEU A 47 -11.88 12.74 -2.16
C LEU A 47 -10.93 13.01 -1.00
N TRP A 48 -11.36 12.73 0.24
CA TRP A 48 -10.50 12.91 1.40
C TRP A 48 -9.28 11.98 1.36
N GLY A 49 -9.47 10.73 0.93
CA GLY A 49 -8.38 9.78 0.73
C GLY A 49 -7.33 10.31 -0.24
N CYS A 50 -7.76 10.85 -1.38
CA CYS A 50 -6.86 11.51 -2.33
C CYS A 50 -6.07 12.67 -1.68
N ILE A 51 -6.77 13.60 -1.02
CA ILE A 51 -6.14 14.75 -0.35
C ILE A 51 -5.11 14.27 0.69
N SER A 52 -5.54 13.41 1.60
CA SER A 52 -4.75 12.92 2.73
C SER A 52 -3.48 12.20 2.27
N PHE A 53 -3.59 11.23 1.35
CA PHE A 53 -2.46 10.44 0.87
C PHE A 53 -1.48 11.26 0.01
N ILE A 54 -1.99 12.16 -0.85
CA ILE A 54 -1.12 13.05 -1.65
C ILE A 54 -0.35 14.00 -0.73
N THR A 55 -1.03 14.65 0.22
CA THR A 55 -0.36 15.52 1.20
C THR A 55 0.66 14.75 2.04
N GLY A 56 0.33 13.54 2.49
CA GLY A 56 1.26 12.66 3.21
C GLY A 56 2.51 12.32 2.41
N LEU A 57 2.33 11.97 1.13
CA LEU A 57 3.45 11.71 0.22
C LEU A 57 4.34 12.94 0.05
N LEU A 58 3.76 14.13 -0.17
CA LEU A 58 4.53 15.37 -0.30
C LEU A 58 5.36 15.66 0.97
N ILE A 59 4.76 15.54 2.15
CA ILE A 59 5.47 15.72 3.43
C ILE A 59 6.63 14.72 3.55
N ILE A 60 6.39 13.45 3.24
CA ILE A 60 7.40 12.39 3.34
C ILE A 60 8.52 12.60 2.32
N LEU A 61 8.22 13.02 1.09
CA LEU A 61 9.23 13.37 0.09
C LEU A 61 10.07 14.57 0.52
N ILE A 62 9.47 15.60 1.13
CA ILE A 62 10.20 16.74 1.71
C ILE A 62 11.16 16.28 2.81
N LEU A 63 10.68 15.44 3.74
CA LEU A 63 11.50 14.87 4.81
C LEU A 63 12.65 14.01 4.25
N LEU A 64 12.43 13.33 3.12
CA LEU A 64 13.40 12.44 2.49
C LEU A 64 14.25 13.09 1.37
N ARG A 65 14.09 14.39 1.09
CA ARG A 65 14.74 15.08 -0.03
C ARG A 65 16.26 14.90 -0.11
N GLY A 66 16.95 15.01 1.02
CA GLY A 66 18.40 14.85 1.11
C GLY A 66 18.85 13.43 0.77
N PRO A 67 18.38 12.41 1.51
CA PRO A 67 18.67 11.01 1.20
C PRO A 67 18.32 10.60 -0.24
N ILE A 68 17.19 11.07 -0.78
CA ILE A 68 16.78 10.78 -2.16
C ILE A 68 17.77 11.41 -3.14
N SER A 69 18.12 12.69 -2.97
CA SER A 69 19.07 13.38 -3.84
C SER A 69 20.42 12.69 -3.90
N ILE A 70 20.94 12.25 -2.74
CA ILE A 70 22.20 11.48 -2.66
C ILE A 70 22.05 10.14 -3.37
N GLY A 71 20.93 9.44 -3.16
CA GLY A 71 20.64 8.17 -3.83
C GLY A 71 20.68 8.33 -5.35
N ILE A 72 19.94 9.31 -5.90
CA ILE A 72 19.82 9.56 -7.35
C ILE A 72 21.18 9.82 -8.00
N LYS A 73 22.04 10.62 -7.38
CA LYS A 73 23.38 10.93 -7.91
C LYS A 73 24.29 9.70 -8.06
N ASN A 74 24.01 8.63 -7.32
CA ASN A 74 24.80 7.41 -7.31
C ASN A 74 24.18 6.28 -8.17
N LEU A 75 23.09 6.53 -8.92
CA LEU A 75 22.51 5.51 -9.79
C LEU A 75 23.38 5.27 -11.03
N SER A 76 23.68 3.99 -11.30
CA SER A 76 24.23 3.53 -12.58
C SER A 76 23.15 2.85 -13.44
N SER A 77 23.38 2.72 -14.74
CA SER A 77 22.45 2.05 -15.67
C SER A 77 22.25 0.55 -15.32
N SER A 78 23.32 -0.14 -14.92
CA SER A 78 23.28 -1.54 -14.46
C SER A 78 22.44 -1.71 -13.18
N PHE A 79 22.44 -0.69 -12.31
CA PHE A 79 21.61 -0.67 -11.11
C PHE A 79 20.12 -0.59 -11.44
N THR A 80 19.72 0.19 -12.46
CA THR A 80 18.32 0.28 -12.92
C THR A 80 17.80 -1.05 -13.47
N LEU A 81 18.59 -1.74 -14.30
CA LEU A 81 18.21 -3.06 -14.83
C LEU A 81 18.05 -4.10 -13.71
N THR A 82 18.94 -4.04 -12.73
CA THR A 82 18.88 -4.91 -11.54
C THR A 82 17.60 -4.66 -10.74
N ILE A 83 17.23 -3.39 -10.52
CA ILE A 83 15.97 -3.04 -9.84
C ILE A 83 14.77 -3.63 -10.58
N LEU A 84 14.67 -3.38 -11.89
CA LEU A 84 13.53 -3.83 -12.69
C LEU A 84 13.41 -5.36 -12.69
N LYS A 85 14.53 -6.06 -12.88
CA LYS A 85 14.57 -7.54 -12.83
C LYS A 85 14.03 -8.06 -11.50
N TRP A 86 14.53 -7.55 -10.38
CA TRP A 86 14.06 -8.00 -9.06
C TRP A 86 12.63 -7.56 -8.77
N ALA A 87 12.19 -6.41 -9.27
CA ALA A 87 10.81 -5.96 -9.13
C ALA A 87 9.83 -6.90 -9.85
N LEU A 88 10.16 -7.35 -11.06
CA LEU A 88 9.37 -8.30 -11.85
C LEU A 88 9.36 -9.71 -11.25
N ILE A 89 10.50 -10.19 -10.75
CA ILE A 89 10.56 -11.46 -10.01
C ILE A 89 9.69 -11.36 -8.74
N GLY A 90 9.83 -10.27 -7.99
CA GLY A 90 9.00 -10.00 -6.83
C GLY A 90 7.51 -10.03 -7.18
N TYR A 91 7.13 -9.38 -8.28
CA TYR A 91 5.74 -9.32 -8.74
C TYR A 91 5.18 -10.71 -9.04
N ALA A 92 5.94 -11.54 -9.77
CA ALA A 92 5.52 -12.92 -10.04
C ALA A 92 5.35 -13.73 -8.76
N VAL A 93 6.27 -13.60 -7.79
CA VAL A 93 6.22 -14.33 -6.51
C VAL A 93 5.04 -13.86 -5.65
N THR A 94 4.77 -12.55 -5.57
CA THR A 94 3.62 -12.04 -4.79
C THR A 94 2.30 -12.42 -5.43
N MET A 95 2.18 -12.37 -6.75
CA MET A 95 0.97 -12.82 -7.46
C MET A 95 0.72 -14.31 -7.24
N PHE A 96 1.76 -15.15 -7.35
CA PHE A 96 1.65 -16.57 -7.04
C PHE A 96 1.22 -16.81 -5.58
N THR A 97 1.83 -16.08 -4.64
CA THR A 97 1.48 -16.17 -3.21
C THR A 97 0.02 -15.80 -2.97
N GLN A 98 -0.47 -14.74 -3.62
CA GLN A 98 -1.86 -14.29 -3.50
C GLN A 98 -2.83 -15.34 -4.05
N ILE A 99 -2.52 -15.94 -5.20
CA ILE A 99 -3.34 -17.03 -5.78
C ILE A 99 -3.40 -18.22 -4.82
N VAL A 100 -2.26 -18.68 -4.30
CA VAL A 100 -2.20 -19.81 -3.37
C VAL A 100 -2.99 -19.50 -2.08
N CYS A 101 -2.82 -18.31 -1.50
CA CYS A 101 -3.56 -17.92 -0.30
C CYS A 101 -5.08 -17.88 -0.57
N ASN A 102 -5.50 -17.34 -1.72
CA ASN A 102 -6.91 -17.30 -2.09
C ASN A 102 -7.49 -18.72 -2.29
N LEU A 103 -6.74 -19.64 -2.90
CA LEU A 103 -7.14 -21.04 -3.02
C LEU A 103 -7.28 -21.71 -1.65
N ILE A 104 -6.39 -21.42 -0.70
CA ILE A 104 -6.51 -21.93 0.67
C ILE A 104 -7.80 -21.43 1.33
N LEU A 105 -8.12 -20.14 1.18
CA LEU A 105 -9.36 -19.56 1.73
C LEU A 105 -10.60 -20.25 1.17
N ILE A 106 -10.65 -20.48 -0.14
CA ILE A 106 -11.77 -21.17 -0.79
C ILE A 106 -11.85 -22.63 -0.37
N LEU A 107 -10.75 -23.39 -0.49
CA LEU A 107 -10.77 -24.84 -0.37
C LEU A 107 -10.78 -25.35 1.09
N VAL A 108 -10.20 -24.59 2.02
CA VAL A 108 -10.03 -25.00 3.42
C VAL A 108 -11.04 -24.31 4.33
N PHE A 109 -11.37 -23.04 4.05
CA PHE A 109 -12.22 -22.23 4.93
C PHE A 109 -13.60 -21.93 4.34
N ASP A 110 -13.91 -22.39 3.13
CA ASP A 110 -15.17 -22.12 2.41
C ASP A 110 -15.45 -20.61 2.28
N LEU A 111 -14.37 -19.82 2.13
CA LEU A 111 -14.41 -18.38 1.96
C LEU A 111 -14.17 -18.03 0.49
N ASP A 112 -15.25 -17.98 -0.27
CA ASP A 112 -15.26 -17.58 -1.69
C ASP A 112 -15.41 -16.07 -1.92
N LYS A 113 -15.79 -15.34 -0.86
CA LYS A 113 -15.85 -13.88 -0.87
C LYS A 113 -14.44 -13.31 -0.97
N GLY A 114 -14.17 -12.59 -2.06
CA GLY A 114 -12.92 -11.84 -2.22
C GLY A 114 -12.71 -10.80 -1.13
N SER A 115 -11.49 -10.23 -1.08
CA SER A 115 -11.07 -9.25 -0.08
C SER A 115 -12.05 -8.07 0.06
N GLU A 116 -12.49 -7.80 1.30
CA GLU A 116 -13.36 -6.67 1.63
C GLU A 116 -12.65 -5.34 1.36
N ASN A 117 -11.35 -5.26 1.69
CA ASN A 117 -10.53 -4.09 1.37
C ASN A 117 -10.53 -3.81 -0.14
N THR A 118 -10.37 -4.85 -0.96
CA THR A 118 -10.41 -4.70 -2.43
C THR A 118 -11.79 -4.24 -2.91
N GLN A 119 -12.87 -4.81 -2.37
CA GLN A 119 -14.24 -4.42 -2.73
C GLN A 119 -14.51 -2.95 -2.38
N ASN A 120 -14.10 -2.50 -1.19
CA ASN A 120 -14.24 -1.11 -0.75
C ASN A 120 -13.49 -0.14 -1.67
N ILE A 121 -12.24 -0.47 -2.04
CA ILE A 121 -11.45 0.32 -3.00
C ILE A 121 -12.20 0.47 -4.33
N ILE A 122 -12.77 -0.62 -4.84
CA ILE A 122 -13.47 -0.62 -6.12
C ILE A 122 -14.79 0.15 -6.05
N GLN A 123 -15.52 0.08 -4.93
CA GLN A 123 -16.73 0.89 -4.73
C GLN A 123 -16.40 2.39 -4.73
N ILE A 124 -15.35 2.81 -4.01
CA ILE A 124 -14.91 4.22 -4.01
C ILE A 124 -14.47 4.64 -5.41
N ALA A 125 -13.70 3.80 -6.10
CA ALA A 125 -13.20 4.08 -7.44
C ALA A 125 -14.30 4.25 -8.50
N LYS A 126 -15.49 3.65 -8.31
CA LYS A 126 -16.62 3.83 -9.24
C LYS A 126 -17.16 5.25 -9.21
N LEU A 127 -17.30 5.81 -8.01
CA LEU A 127 -17.80 7.17 -7.83
C LEU A 127 -16.68 8.21 -7.98
N ASN A 128 -15.46 7.83 -7.64
CA ASN A 128 -14.28 8.69 -7.76
C ASN A 128 -13.13 7.94 -8.46
N PRO A 129 -13.08 7.88 -9.80
CA PRO A 129 -12.05 7.14 -10.54
C PRO A 129 -10.62 7.60 -10.25
N ALA A 130 -10.41 8.87 -9.90
CA ALA A 130 -9.09 9.38 -9.52
C ALA A 130 -8.53 8.67 -8.27
N PHE A 131 -9.39 8.12 -7.42
CA PHE A 131 -9.00 7.38 -6.23
C PHE A 131 -8.13 6.15 -6.54
N ILE A 132 -8.23 5.55 -7.74
CA ILE A 132 -7.42 4.38 -8.15
C ILE A 132 -5.91 4.63 -8.04
N VAL A 133 -5.47 5.88 -8.23
CA VAL A 133 -4.06 6.28 -8.12
C VAL A 133 -3.53 6.03 -6.70
N ILE A 134 -4.39 6.13 -5.67
CA ILE A 134 -4.01 5.97 -4.28
C ILE A 134 -3.56 4.53 -3.96
N PRO A 135 -4.41 3.49 -4.06
CA PRO A 135 -4.01 2.12 -3.75
C PRO A 135 -3.02 1.53 -4.77
N SER A 136 -3.03 2.03 -6.02
CA SER A 136 -2.16 1.48 -7.07
C SER A 136 -0.73 2.00 -6.99
N LEU A 137 -0.54 3.29 -6.64
CA LEU A 137 0.76 3.96 -6.74
C LEU A 137 1.20 4.60 -5.42
N ILE A 138 0.35 5.45 -4.82
CA ILE A 138 0.78 6.30 -3.70
C ILE A 138 0.88 5.51 -2.39
N ALA A 139 -0.13 4.71 -2.05
CA ALA A 139 -0.13 3.90 -0.85
C ALA A 139 1.06 2.91 -0.82
N PRO A 140 1.36 2.13 -1.89
CA PRO A 140 2.56 1.30 -1.95
C PRO A 140 3.87 2.04 -1.63
N ILE A 141 4.05 3.26 -2.15
CA ILE A 141 5.26 4.05 -1.86
C ILE A 141 5.36 4.38 -0.36
N LEU A 142 4.26 4.86 0.22
CA LEU A 142 4.18 5.24 1.62
C LEU A 142 4.39 4.05 2.56
N GLU A 143 3.73 2.95 2.25
CA GLU A 143 3.79 1.70 3.00
C GLU A 143 5.20 1.12 3.01
N GLU A 144 5.87 0.99 1.85
CA GLU A 144 7.23 0.44 1.84
C GLU A 144 8.23 1.35 2.57
N ILE A 145 8.05 2.69 2.52
CA ILE A 145 8.87 3.62 3.30
C ILE A 145 8.69 3.37 4.81
N VAL A 146 7.45 3.18 5.27
CA VAL A 146 7.16 2.98 6.69
C VAL A 146 7.56 1.58 7.14
N PHE A 147 7.06 0.54 6.49
CA PHE A 147 7.23 -0.83 6.93
C PHE A 147 8.62 -1.37 6.63
N ARG A 148 9.24 -1.05 5.48
CA ARG A 148 10.58 -1.58 5.15
C ARG A 148 11.69 -0.67 5.59
N ARG A 149 11.67 0.57 5.13
CA ARG A 149 12.79 1.49 5.36
C ARG A 149 12.90 1.94 6.82
N ILE A 150 11.78 2.07 7.54
CA ILE A 150 11.77 2.50 8.94
C ILE A 150 11.64 1.30 9.88
N ILE A 151 10.49 0.61 9.88
CA ILE A 151 10.19 -0.43 10.89
C ILE A 151 11.12 -1.64 10.73
N PHE A 152 11.09 -2.32 9.59
CA PHE A 152 11.92 -3.52 9.35
C PHE A 152 13.40 -3.20 9.49
N LYS A 153 13.90 -2.15 8.83
CA LYS A 153 15.31 -1.78 8.90
C LYS A 153 15.75 -1.56 10.35
N LYS A 154 14.94 -0.88 11.16
CA LYS A 154 15.28 -0.61 12.55
C LYS A 154 15.28 -1.87 13.41
N LEU A 155 14.36 -2.80 13.18
CA LEU A 155 14.34 -4.10 13.83
C LEU A 155 15.56 -4.93 13.43
N PHE A 156 15.91 -4.92 12.14
CA PHE A 156 17.01 -5.70 11.58
C PHE A 156 18.39 -5.24 12.04
N GLU A 157 18.52 -4.03 12.59
CA GLU A 157 19.73 -3.59 13.31
C GLU A 157 19.96 -4.33 14.63
N ARG A 158 18.94 -5.00 15.18
CA ARG A 158 18.97 -5.62 16.53
C ARG A 158 18.56 -7.09 16.56
N PHE A 159 17.79 -7.54 15.57
CA PHE A 159 17.21 -8.88 15.55
C PHE A 159 17.52 -9.62 14.25
N PRO A 160 17.49 -10.97 14.25
CA PRO A 160 17.62 -11.76 13.03
C PRO A 160 16.56 -11.39 11.99
N PHE A 161 16.84 -11.76 10.73
CA PHE A 161 15.95 -11.44 9.61
C PHE A 161 14.53 -11.95 9.82
N ILE A 162 14.38 -13.21 10.26
CA ILE A 162 13.06 -13.84 10.42
C ILE A 162 12.19 -13.07 11.42
N VAL A 163 12.77 -12.68 12.57
CA VAL A 163 12.06 -11.91 13.60
C VAL A 163 11.72 -10.51 13.09
N SER A 164 12.67 -9.83 12.47
CA SER A 164 12.48 -8.45 11.97
C SER A 164 11.43 -8.38 10.85
N ALA A 165 11.51 -9.32 9.90
CA ALA A 165 10.55 -9.45 8.81
C ALA A 165 9.18 -9.86 9.35
N GLY A 166 9.13 -10.85 10.23
CA GLY A 166 7.89 -11.31 10.87
C GLY A 166 7.14 -10.18 11.57
N ILE A 167 7.79 -9.42 12.45
CA ILE A 167 7.15 -8.29 13.15
C ILE A 167 6.66 -7.23 12.16
N SER A 168 7.51 -6.84 11.20
CA SER A 168 7.14 -5.85 10.18
C SER A 168 5.94 -6.29 9.35
N SER A 169 5.89 -7.57 8.95
CA SER A 169 4.81 -8.16 8.18
C SER A 169 3.51 -8.31 8.96
N VAL A 170 3.58 -8.64 10.25
CA VAL A 170 2.39 -8.70 11.12
C VAL A 170 1.74 -7.32 11.22
N ILE A 171 2.53 -6.28 11.47
CA ILE A 171 2.00 -4.91 11.55
C ILE A 171 1.41 -4.50 10.20
N PHE A 172 2.10 -4.79 9.09
CA PHE A 172 1.59 -4.52 7.73
C PHE A 172 0.25 -5.21 7.46
N ALA A 173 0.11 -6.50 7.82
CA ALA A 173 -1.12 -7.26 7.61
C ALA A 173 -2.29 -6.71 8.43
N PHE A 174 -2.08 -6.36 9.70
CA PHE A 174 -3.15 -5.76 10.51
C PHE A 174 -3.60 -4.39 10.02
N MET A 175 -2.68 -3.60 9.46
CA MET A 175 -3.01 -2.27 8.91
C MET A 175 -3.94 -2.34 7.68
N HIS A 176 -4.09 -3.52 7.05
CA HIS A 176 -5.03 -3.71 5.95
C HIS A 176 -6.49 -3.90 6.41
N GLY A 177 -6.72 -4.20 7.70
CA GLY A 177 -8.08 -4.33 8.26
C GLY A 177 -8.91 -5.51 7.73
N ASP A 178 -8.32 -6.40 6.92
CA ASP A 178 -9.00 -7.53 6.28
C ASP A 178 -8.44 -8.84 6.83
N LEU A 179 -9.01 -9.28 7.96
CA LEU A 179 -8.53 -10.41 8.75
C LEU A 179 -8.57 -11.76 8.01
N PRO A 180 -9.61 -12.11 7.24
CA PRO A 180 -9.59 -13.32 6.42
C PRO A 180 -8.37 -13.39 5.49
N PHE A 181 -7.93 -12.25 4.95
CA PHE A 181 -6.77 -12.16 4.07
C PHE A 181 -5.44 -11.91 4.80
N PHE A 182 -5.42 -11.95 6.14
CA PHE A 182 -4.22 -11.70 6.97
C PHE A 182 -3.00 -12.52 6.52
N LEU A 183 -3.18 -13.82 6.25
CA LEU A 183 -2.08 -14.70 5.81
C LEU A 183 -1.44 -14.20 4.50
N SER A 184 -2.27 -13.77 3.56
CA SER A 184 -1.81 -13.21 2.28
C SER A 184 -0.97 -11.95 2.51
N TYR A 185 -1.50 -10.98 3.27
CA TYR A 185 -0.77 -9.75 3.56
C TYR A 185 0.52 -9.98 4.35
N PHE A 186 0.51 -10.92 5.31
CA PHE A 186 1.69 -11.28 6.08
C PHE A 186 2.80 -11.84 5.17
N LEU A 187 2.47 -12.81 4.30
CA LEU A 187 3.44 -13.43 3.40
C LEU A 187 3.96 -12.44 2.35
N ILE A 188 3.08 -11.63 1.76
CA ILE A 188 3.46 -10.56 0.82
C ILE A 188 4.38 -9.55 1.52
N GLY A 189 4.04 -9.13 2.75
CA GLY A 189 4.89 -8.25 3.53
C GLY A 189 6.26 -8.86 3.82
N PHE A 190 6.32 -10.17 4.05
CA PHE A 190 7.58 -10.88 4.30
C PHE A 190 8.44 -10.94 3.03
N ILE A 191 7.82 -11.16 1.86
CA ILE A 191 8.46 -11.10 0.55
C ILE A 191 9.05 -9.70 0.31
N PHE A 192 8.33 -8.63 0.63
CA PHE A 192 8.85 -7.26 0.50
C PHE A 192 10.06 -7.00 1.41
N CYS A 193 10.05 -7.51 2.66
CA CYS A 193 11.24 -7.49 3.52
C CYS A 193 12.42 -8.24 2.91
N TYR A 194 12.19 -9.42 2.32
CA TYR A 194 13.22 -10.19 1.63
C TYR A 194 13.79 -9.44 0.43
N LEU A 195 12.93 -8.89 -0.45
CA LEU A 195 13.35 -8.12 -1.62
C LEU A 195 14.18 -6.90 -1.21
N TYR A 196 13.75 -6.17 -0.18
CA TYR A 196 14.49 -5.03 0.34
C TYR A 196 15.88 -5.44 0.85
N LYS A 197 15.96 -6.51 1.65
CA LYS A 197 17.25 -7.04 2.16
C LYS A 197 18.14 -7.53 1.02
N ARG A 198 17.58 -8.27 0.06
CA ARG A 198 18.33 -8.92 -1.03
C ARG A 198 18.93 -7.90 -1.99
N THR A 199 18.21 -6.83 -2.27
CA THR A 199 18.59 -5.84 -3.28
C THR A 199 19.22 -4.59 -2.69
N ASN A 200 19.10 -4.39 -1.37
CA ASN A 200 19.48 -3.17 -0.67
C ASN A 200 18.88 -1.90 -1.29
N SER A 201 17.74 -2.04 -1.97
CA SER A 201 17.06 -0.97 -2.69
C SER A 201 15.59 -0.94 -2.30
N ILE A 202 15.13 0.21 -1.82
CA ILE A 202 13.72 0.41 -1.48
C ILE A 202 12.84 0.49 -2.72
N LEU A 203 13.42 0.80 -3.89
CA LEU A 203 12.68 0.89 -5.15
C LEU A 203 12.17 -0.49 -5.59
N VAL A 204 12.87 -1.58 -5.26
CA VAL A 204 12.45 -2.93 -5.64
C VAL A 204 11.11 -3.32 -5.02
N PRO A 205 10.94 -3.32 -3.68
CA PRO A 205 9.63 -3.62 -3.10
C PRO A 205 8.57 -2.57 -3.46
N ILE A 206 8.91 -1.29 -3.62
CA ILE A 206 7.95 -0.26 -4.09
C ILE A 206 7.38 -0.64 -5.46
N LEU A 207 8.25 -0.92 -6.43
CA LEU A 207 7.81 -1.25 -7.79
C LEU A 207 7.07 -2.58 -7.83
N THR A 208 7.54 -3.59 -7.09
CA THR A 208 6.81 -4.86 -6.96
C THR A 208 5.39 -4.63 -6.44
N HIS A 209 5.25 -3.86 -5.35
CA HIS A 209 3.97 -3.58 -4.72
C HIS A 209 3.06 -2.76 -5.66
N MET A 210 3.58 -1.74 -6.33
CA MET A 210 2.83 -0.96 -7.32
C MET A 210 2.35 -1.83 -8.49
N PHE A 211 3.20 -2.71 -9.04
CA PHE A 211 2.81 -3.63 -10.11
C PHE A 211 1.70 -4.59 -9.67
N MET A 212 1.84 -5.16 -8.47
CA MET A 212 0.85 -6.06 -7.89
C MET A 212 -0.50 -5.35 -7.71
N ASN A 213 -0.54 -4.22 -7.01
CA ASN A 213 -1.80 -3.50 -6.76
C ASN A 213 -2.43 -2.97 -8.04
N SER A 214 -1.63 -2.42 -8.96
CA SER A 214 -2.14 -1.92 -10.24
C SER A 214 -2.79 -3.04 -11.04
N PHE A 215 -2.19 -4.23 -11.05
CA PHE A 215 -2.76 -5.39 -11.74
C PHE A 215 -4.07 -5.85 -11.10
N VAL A 216 -4.11 -5.97 -9.77
CA VAL A 216 -5.33 -6.36 -9.03
C VAL A 216 -6.46 -5.37 -9.29
N VAL A 217 -6.20 -4.06 -9.15
CA VAL A 217 -7.22 -3.02 -9.39
C VAL A 217 -7.71 -3.07 -10.84
N PHE A 218 -6.81 -3.19 -11.81
CA PHE A 218 -7.18 -3.29 -13.22
C PHE A 218 -8.05 -4.52 -13.52
N GLN A 219 -7.70 -5.69 -12.96
CA GLN A 219 -8.51 -6.90 -13.13
C GLN A 219 -9.91 -6.73 -12.55
N GLN A 220 -10.03 -6.14 -11.36
CA GLN A 220 -11.31 -5.94 -10.69
C GLN A 220 -12.22 -4.95 -11.44
N ILE A 221 -11.66 -3.89 -12.01
CA ILE A 221 -12.41 -2.95 -12.85
C ILE A 221 -12.92 -3.66 -14.11
N LYS A 222 -12.09 -4.46 -14.77
CA LYS A 222 -12.50 -5.22 -15.96
C LYS A 222 -13.59 -6.24 -15.66
N LEU A 223 -13.39 -7.08 -14.63
CA LEU A 223 -14.39 -8.05 -14.17
C LEU A 223 -15.73 -7.37 -13.90
N PHE A 224 -15.70 -6.18 -13.32
CA PHE A 224 -16.91 -5.40 -13.06
C PHE A 224 -17.60 -4.90 -14.34
N HIS A 225 -16.85 -4.35 -15.31
CA HIS A 225 -17.41 -3.83 -16.58
C HIS A 225 -17.97 -4.92 -17.51
N PHE A 226 -17.68 -6.19 -17.23
CA PHE A 226 -18.25 -7.34 -17.96
C PHE A 226 -19.51 -7.93 -17.30
N ILE A 227 -19.76 -7.63 -16.02
CA ILE A 227 -20.86 -8.22 -15.24
C ILE A 227 -22.05 -7.26 -15.14
N TYR A 228 -21.85 -5.97 -15.40
CA TYR A 228 -22.86 -4.89 -15.39
C TYR A 228 -22.78 -4.08 -16.67
#